data_AF-A0A4R3K4P2-F1
#
_entry.id   AF-A0A4R3K4P2-F1
#
_cell.length_a   1.000
_cell.length_b   1.000
_cell.length_c   1.000
_cell.angle_alpha   90.00
_cell.angle_beta   90.00
_cell.angle_gamma   90.00
#
_symmetry.space_group_name_H-M   'P 1'
#
loop_
_entity.id
_entity.type
_entity.pdbx_description
1 polymer ?
#
loop_
_entity_poly.entity_id
_entity_poly.type
_entity_poly.pdbx_seq_one_letter_code
_entity_poly.pdbx_strand_id
1 'polypeptide(L)'
;MELDILKERLRETFGDDSQEIVGGKLNMTQGNVSRLLSGSQQPTPDTLYRIAEVYEVSIDWLMGLSNNKKRATAKEKTSYAVAVEMLMQLYQHGSNIEFKSSGYELKLSIKDPLLKALLKKSITLSKTDKELYQSWKEMKLSLFNDKSLVYQKMWQDNDVGFLAGEATAEAHWLEVYNLAKAKEAEYAEMMGDAPGPFGG
;
A
#
# COMPACT_ATOMS: atom_id res chain seq x y z
N MET A 1 -0.91 0.59 24.77
CA MET A 1 -1.41 1.52 23.75
C MET A 1 -1.39 2.90 24.39
N GLU A 2 -0.60 3.85 23.90
CA GLU A 2 -0.64 5.21 24.45
C GLU A 2 -1.98 5.85 24.07
N LEU A 3 -2.96 5.75 24.97
CA LEU A 3 -4.29 6.34 24.85
C LEU A 3 -4.27 7.84 24.54
N ASP A 4 -3.14 8.49 24.79
CA ASP A 4 -2.93 9.91 24.57
C ASP A 4 -2.75 10.25 23.08
N ILE A 5 -2.09 9.38 22.29
CA ILE A 5 -1.91 9.58 20.85
C ILE A 5 -3.25 9.59 20.12
N LEU A 6 -4.13 8.63 20.41
CA LEU A 6 -5.45 8.56 19.78
C LEU A 6 -6.30 9.80 20.10
N LYS A 7 -6.28 10.28 21.35
CA LYS A 7 -7.03 11.49 21.74
C LYS A 7 -6.51 12.73 21.04
N GLU A 8 -5.19 12.90 20.99
CA GLU A 8 -4.55 14.02 20.30
C GLU A 8 -4.89 14.01 18.81
N ARG A 9 -4.77 12.85 18.16
CA ARG A 9 -5.07 12.67 16.74
C ARG A 9 -6.57 12.87 16.45
N LEU A 10 -7.49 12.46 17.34
CA LEU A 10 -8.92 12.77 17.20
C LEU A 10 -9.20 14.28 17.27
N ARG A 11 -8.56 15.01 18.20
CA ARG A 11 -8.68 16.48 18.28
C ARG A 11 -8.17 17.13 16.99
N GLU A 12 -7.02 16.68 16.51
CA GLU A 12 -6.42 17.17 15.26
C GLU A 12 -7.26 16.80 14.02
N THR A 13 -7.99 15.68 14.04
CA THR A 13 -8.91 15.28 12.96
C THR A 13 -10.14 16.16 12.92
N PHE A 14 -10.74 16.46 14.07
CA PHE A 14 -11.97 17.27 14.13
C PHE A 14 -11.71 18.76 13.93
N GLY A 15 -10.50 19.24 14.24
CA GLY A 15 -10.11 20.63 14.00
C GLY A 15 -11.02 21.62 14.74
N ASP A 16 -11.56 22.59 14.00
CA ASP A 16 -12.46 23.62 14.52
C ASP A 16 -13.93 23.20 14.56
N ASP A 17 -14.28 21.97 14.15
CA ASP A 17 -15.65 21.49 14.24
C ASP A 17 -16.10 21.46 15.71
N SER A 18 -17.27 22.02 15.98
CA SER A 18 -17.91 21.85 17.29
C SER A 18 -18.29 20.38 17.50
N GLN A 19 -18.37 19.94 18.75
CA GLN A 19 -18.78 18.56 19.07
C GLN A 19 -20.18 18.21 18.53
N GLU A 20 -21.04 19.21 18.33
CA GLU A 20 -22.36 19.04 17.71
C GLU A 20 -22.22 18.77 16.20
N ILE A 21 -21.34 19.51 15.51
CA ILE A 21 -21.03 19.31 14.09
C ILE A 21 -20.41 17.92 13.87
N VAL A 22 -19.43 17.55 14.69
CA VAL A 22 -18.81 16.21 14.65
C VAL A 22 -19.87 15.12 14.89
N GLY A 23 -20.75 15.33 15.87
CA GLY A 23 -21.84 14.42 16.18
C GLY A 23 -22.78 14.22 14.98
N GLY A 24 -23.18 15.31 14.33
CA GLY A 24 -23.99 15.27 13.11
C GLY A 24 -23.28 14.53 11.97
N LYS A 25 -22.01 14.83 11.72
CA LYS A 25 -21.18 14.19 10.67
C LYS A 25 -21.01 12.68 10.90
N LEU A 26 -20.83 12.26 12.15
CA LEU A 26 -20.58 10.85 12.50
C LEU A 26 -21.86 10.08 12.88
N ASN A 27 -23.03 10.72 12.83
CA ASN A 27 -24.30 10.18 13.29
C ASN A 27 -24.26 9.68 14.75
N MET A 28 -23.74 10.51 15.64
CA MET A 28 -23.69 10.27 17.09
C MET A 28 -24.05 11.53 17.88
N THR A 29 -24.35 11.38 19.17
CA THR A 29 -24.65 12.53 20.03
C THR A 29 -23.40 13.34 20.36
N GLN A 30 -23.56 14.65 20.59
CA GLN A 30 -22.47 15.53 21.07
C GLN A 30 -21.79 14.95 22.33
N GLY A 31 -22.58 14.39 23.26
CA GLY A 31 -22.07 13.77 24.47
C GLY A 31 -21.14 12.58 24.19
N ASN A 32 -21.45 11.77 23.16
CA ASN A 32 -20.55 10.69 22.74
C ASN A 32 -19.23 11.23 22.17
N VAL A 33 -19.26 12.28 21.35
CA VAL A 33 -18.04 12.93 20.85
C VAL A 33 -17.17 13.43 22.01
N SER A 34 -17.78 14.07 23.01
CA SER A 34 -17.07 14.55 24.21
C SER A 34 -16.40 13.41 24.98
N ARG A 35 -17.06 12.25 25.10
CA ARG A 35 -16.49 11.07 25.76
C ARG A 35 -15.31 10.49 25.00
N LEU A 36 -15.36 10.49 23.67
CA LEU A 36 -14.23 10.09 22.81
C LEU A 36 -13.03 11.03 23.01
N LEU A 37 -13.24 12.34 22.98
CA LEU A 37 -12.18 13.36 23.09
C LEU A 37 -11.55 13.47 24.48
N SER A 38 -12.29 13.12 25.52
CA SER A 38 -11.76 12.96 26.89
C SER A 38 -11.07 11.60 27.08
N GLY A 39 -11.38 10.63 26.23
CA GLY A 39 -10.95 9.24 26.36
C GLY A 39 -11.66 8.47 27.47
N SER A 40 -12.77 9.01 27.99
CA SER A 40 -13.65 8.29 28.91
C SER A 40 -14.39 7.16 28.22
N GLN A 41 -14.48 7.18 26.88
CA GLN A 41 -14.99 6.11 26.05
C GLN A 41 -14.00 5.80 24.93
N GLN A 42 -13.73 4.52 24.70
CA GLN A 42 -12.98 4.06 23.53
C GLN A 42 -13.88 4.03 22.29
N PRO A 43 -13.41 4.51 21.13
CA PRO A 43 -14.16 4.36 19.89
C PRO A 43 -14.26 2.89 19.49
N THR A 44 -15.44 2.47 19.04
CA THR A 44 -15.62 1.14 18.45
C THR A 44 -14.96 1.07 17.07
N PRO A 45 -14.69 -0.13 16.53
CA PRO A 45 -14.21 -0.28 15.15
C PRO A 45 -15.09 0.45 14.12
N ASP A 46 -16.42 0.37 14.24
CA ASP A 46 -17.35 1.12 13.38
C ASP A 46 -17.19 2.63 13.50
N THR A 47 -16.92 3.12 14.72
CA THR A 47 -16.68 4.54 14.97
C THR A 47 -15.38 4.99 14.31
N LEU A 48 -14.30 4.21 14.45
CA LEU A 48 -13.01 4.48 13.79
C LEU A 48 -13.14 4.46 12.27
N TYR A 49 -13.89 3.49 11.72
CA TYR A 49 -14.19 3.42 10.29
C TYR A 49 -14.91 4.68 9.80
N ARG A 50 -15.99 5.11 10.49
CA ARG A 50 -16.74 6.32 10.13
C ARG A 50 -15.89 7.58 10.20
N ILE A 51 -15.04 7.70 11.22
CA ILE A 51 -14.12 8.85 11.33
C ILE A 51 -13.15 8.86 10.15
N ALA A 52 -12.53 7.73 9.84
CA ALA A 52 -11.61 7.59 8.72
C ALA A 52 -12.27 7.90 7.36
N GLU A 53 -13.54 7.52 7.20
CA GLU A 53 -14.31 7.78 5.98
C GLU A 53 -14.71 9.25 5.84
N VAL A 54 -15.31 9.84 6.89
CA VAL A 54 -15.84 11.21 6.86
C VAL A 54 -14.75 12.28 6.85
N TYR A 55 -13.66 12.03 7.56
CA TYR A 55 -12.55 12.99 7.70
C TYR A 55 -11.33 12.63 6.83
N GLU A 56 -11.43 11.58 5.99
CA GLU A 56 -10.39 11.12 5.07
C GLU A 56 -9.00 10.85 5.72
N VAL A 57 -9.01 10.41 6.98
CA VAL A 57 -7.79 10.08 7.74
C VAL A 57 -7.51 8.59 7.77
N SER A 58 -6.25 8.21 7.94
CA SER A 58 -5.82 6.82 8.10
C SER A 58 -6.16 6.30 9.50
N ILE A 59 -6.71 5.08 9.58
CA ILE A 59 -6.92 4.38 10.87
C ILE A 59 -5.57 4.09 11.54
N ASP A 60 -4.56 3.67 10.77
CA ASP A 60 -3.22 3.39 11.31
C ASP A 60 -2.60 4.65 11.92
N TRP A 61 -2.88 5.82 11.32
CA TRP A 61 -2.51 7.08 11.94
C TRP A 61 -3.37 7.36 13.17
N LEU A 62 -4.70 7.27 13.14
CA LEU A 62 -5.50 7.48 14.36
C LEU A 62 -5.00 6.64 15.55
N MET A 63 -4.56 5.41 15.28
CA MET A 63 -4.11 4.43 16.29
C MET A 63 -2.62 4.53 16.67
N GLY A 64 -1.84 5.42 16.07
CA GLY A 64 -0.41 5.56 16.38
C GLY A 64 0.52 4.53 15.70
N LEU A 65 0.01 3.73 14.77
CA LEU A 65 0.78 2.71 14.04
C LEU A 65 1.53 3.29 12.83
N SER A 66 1.13 4.48 12.35
CA SER A 66 1.76 5.20 11.25
C SER A 66 1.85 6.69 11.52
N ASN A 67 2.82 7.36 10.90
CA ASN A 67 2.92 8.83 10.89
C ASN A 67 2.20 9.47 9.67
N ASN A 68 1.61 8.67 8.79
CA ASN A 68 0.88 9.17 7.61
C ASN A 68 -0.60 9.43 7.90
N LYS A 69 -0.97 10.70 8.16
CA LYS A 69 -2.34 11.12 8.52
C LYS A 69 -3.38 10.81 7.45
N LYS A 70 -3.02 10.96 6.18
CA LYS A 70 -3.98 10.82 5.10
C LYS A 70 -4.30 9.36 4.87
N ARG A 71 -5.58 9.07 4.61
CA ARG A 71 -5.95 7.78 4.05
C ARG A 71 -5.20 7.62 2.72
N ALA A 72 -4.51 6.49 2.55
CA ALA A 72 -3.96 6.13 1.24
C ALA A 72 -5.14 5.96 0.27
N THR A 73 -5.50 7.03 -0.44
CA THR A 73 -6.49 6.93 -1.50
C THR A 73 -5.77 6.53 -2.78
N ALA A 74 -6.37 5.62 -3.54
CA ALA A 74 -5.90 5.24 -4.88
C ALA A 74 -6.00 6.40 -5.91
N LYS A 75 -6.28 7.64 -5.46
CA LYS A 75 -6.57 8.83 -6.27
C LYS A 75 -5.80 10.09 -5.86
N GLU A 76 -4.89 10.07 -4.88
CA GLU A 76 -4.00 11.22 -4.70
C GLU A 76 -3.04 11.32 -5.90
N LYS A 77 -2.82 12.55 -6.40
CA LYS A 77 -1.75 12.81 -7.36
C LYS A 77 -0.44 12.40 -6.67
N THR A 78 0.34 11.53 -7.31
CA THR A 78 1.65 11.12 -6.80
C THR A 78 2.53 12.36 -6.60
N SER A 79 2.95 12.62 -5.35
CA SER A 79 3.91 13.68 -5.04
C SER A 79 5.33 13.26 -5.44
N TYR A 80 6.25 14.22 -5.56
CA TYR A 80 7.66 13.89 -5.85
C TYR A 80 8.27 12.96 -4.78
N ALA A 81 7.96 13.17 -3.50
CA ALA A 81 8.46 12.32 -2.42
C ALA A 81 7.97 10.87 -2.59
N VAL A 82 6.66 10.69 -2.82
CA VAL A 82 6.07 9.35 -3.04
C VAL A 82 6.66 8.70 -4.30
N ALA A 83 6.88 9.47 -5.37
CA ALA A 83 7.52 8.94 -6.57
C ALA A 83 8.95 8.45 -6.30
N VAL A 84 9.75 9.21 -5.54
CA VAL A 84 11.12 8.81 -5.18
C VAL A 84 11.11 7.58 -4.28
N GLU A 85 10.27 7.54 -3.24
CA GLU A 85 10.14 6.39 -2.35
C GLU A 85 9.75 5.12 -3.13
N MET A 86 8.78 5.22 -4.05
CA MET A 86 8.38 4.12 -4.91
C MET A 86 9.53 3.64 -5.79
N LEU A 87 10.28 4.55 -6.41
CA LEU A 87 11.45 4.19 -7.23
C LEU A 87 12.55 3.52 -6.40
N MET A 88 12.78 3.98 -5.17
CA MET A 88 13.73 3.37 -4.24
C MET A 88 13.27 1.98 -3.79
N GLN A 89 11.99 1.77 -3.52
CA GLN A 89 11.43 0.44 -3.24
C GLN A 89 11.64 -0.50 -4.42
N LEU A 90 11.38 -0.05 -5.65
CA LEU A 90 11.64 -0.83 -6.86
C LEU A 90 13.13 -1.16 -7.03
N TYR A 91 14.02 -0.21 -6.72
CA TYR A 91 15.47 -0.41 -6.76
C TYR A 91 15.91 -1.48 -5.74
N GLN A 92 15.40 -1.41 -4.51
CA GLN A 92 15.68 -2.40 -3.45
C GLN A 92 15.18 -3.81 -3.81
N HIS A 93 14.10 -3.90 -4.60
CA HIS A 93 13.59 -5.16 -5.13
C HIS A 93 14.20 -5.55 -6.48
N GLY A 94 15.37 -4.98 -6.80
CA GLY A 94 16.20 -5.47 -7.88
C GLY A 94 15.99 -4.84 -9.25
N SER A 95 15.15 -3.81 -9.32
CA SER A 95 15.09 -2.95 -10.51
C SER A 95 16.38 -2.11 -10.60
N ASN A 96 16.83 -1.80 -11.81
CA ASN A 96 17.98 -0.94 -12.02
C ASN A 96 17.55 0.45 -12.47
N ILE A 97 18.14 1.50 -11.91
CA ILE A 97 17.92 2.89 -12.31
C ILE A 97 19.26 3.44 -12.79
N GLU A 98 19.35 3.77 -14.08
CA GLU A 98 20.55 4.31 -14.72
C GLU A 98 20.29 5.75 -15.17
N PHE A 99 21.21 6.65 -14.79
CA PHE A 99 21.24 8.03 -15.27
C PHE A 99 22.26 8.13 -16.40
N LYS A 100 21.84 8.59 -17.59
CA LYS A 100 22.79 8.87 -18.66
C LYS A 100 23.38 10.26 -18.48
N SER A 101 24.71 10.38 -18.50
CA SER A 101 25.41 11.66 -18.29
C SER A 101 25.19 12.70 -19.40
N SER A 102 24.72 12.29 -20.59
CA SER A 102 24.66 13.15 -21.78
C SER A 102 23.25 13.62 -22.17
N GLY A 103 22.23 13.40 -21.34
CA GLY A 103 20.87 13.86 -21.61
C GLY A 103 19.96 13.73 -20.40
N TYR A 104 18.83 14.45 -20.42
CA TYR A 104 17.78 14.39 -19.38
C TYR A 104 17.05 13.02 -19.32
N GLU A 105 17.66 11.95 -19.83
CA GLU A 105 17.09 10.62 -19.93
C GLU A 105 17.48 9.76 -18.73
N LEU A 106 16.46 9.29 -18.01
CA LEU A 106 16.56 8.23 -17.02
C LEU A 106 16.08 6.92 -17.64
N LYS A 107 16.85 5.84 -17.44
CA LYS A 107 16.45 4.49 -17.84
C LYS A 107 16.17 3.63 -16.60
N LEU A 108 14.91 3.24 -16.43
CA LEU A 108 14.49 2.24 -15.44
C LEU A 108 14.40 0.86 -16.11
N SER A 109 15.05 -0.15 -15.52
CA SER A 109 15.00 -1.54 -15.97
C SER A 109 14.37 -2.43 -14.88
N ILE A 110 13.21 -3.02 -15.19
CA ILE A 110 12.47 -3.88 -14.27
C ILE A 110 12.88 -5.34 -14.49
N LYS A 111 13.41 -5.99 -13.45
CA LYS A 111 13.77 -7.42 -13.47
C LYS A 111 12.67 -8.32 -12.88
N ASP A 112 11.76 -7.76 -12.10
CA ASP A 112 10.61 -8.48 -11.54
C ASP A 112 9.64 -8.90 -12.68
N PRO A 113 9.44 -10.21 -12.91
CA PRO A 113 8.66 -10.71 -14.04
C PRO A 113 7.16 -10.42 -13.88
N LEU A 114 6.63 -10.44 -12.65
CA LEU A 114 5.24 -10.14 -12.36
C LEU A 114 4.95 -8.65 -12.62
N LEU A 115 5.76 -7.76 -12.06
CA LEU A 115 5.62 -6.31 -12.29
C LEU A 115 5.78 -5.97 -13.76
N LYS A 116 6.73 -6.60 -14.46
CA LYS A 116 6.91 -6.44 -15.90
C LYS A 116 5.67 -6.87 -16.69
N ALA A 117 5.06 -8.00 -16.34
CA ALA A 117 3.86 -8.50 -17.01
C ALA A 117 2.66 -7.56 -16.81
N LEU A 118 2.40 -7.15 -15.57
CA LEU A 118 1.33 -6.21 -15.21
C LEU A 118 1.54 -4.84 -15.86
N LEU A 119 2.74 -4.29 -15.82
CA LEU A 119 3.05 -2.99 -16.41
C LEU A 119 2.89 -3.02 -17.94
N LYS A 120 3.40 -4.06 -18.60
CA LYS A 120 3.26 -4.23 -20.05
C LYS A 120 1.77 -4.23 -20.44
N LYS A 121 0.96 -5.01 -19.73
CA LYS A 121 -0.48 -5.09 -19.98
C LYS A 121 -1.20 -3.77 -19.70
N SER A 122 -0.86 -3.10 -18.59
CA SER A 122 -1.40 -1.78 -18.24
C SER A 122 -1.12 -0.76 -19.35
N ILE A 123 0.12 -0.68 -19.84
CA ILE A 123 0.50 0.23 -20.93
C ILE A 123 -0.27 -0.10 -22.20
N THR A 124 -0.35 -1.38 -22.58
CA THR A 124 -1.08 -1.82 -23.78
C THR A 124 -2.55 -1.43 -23.69
N LEU A 125 -3.26 -1.82 -22.63
CA LEU A 125 -4.69 -1.54 -22.49
C LEU A 125 -4.98 -0.04 -22.43
N SER A 126 -4.16 0.74 -21.69
CA SER A 126 -4.35 2.19 -21.59
C SER A 126 -4.26 2.94 -22.92
N LYS A 127 -3.56 2.35 -23.91
CA LYS A 127 -3.41 2.90 -25.27
C LYS A 127 -4.50 2.41 -26.22
N THR A 128 -5.11 1.26 -25.92
CA THR A 128 -6.11 0.63 -26.78
C THR A 128 -7.50 1.14 -26.48
N ASP A 129 -7.95 0.99 -25.23
CA ASP A 129 -9.33 1.30 -24.86
C ASP A 129 -9.43 1.64 -23.37
N LYS A 130 -10.09 2.78 -23.09
CA LYS A 130 -10.20 3.31 -21.73
C LYS A 130 -11.09 2.43 -20.84
N GLU A 131 -12.20 1.91 -21.36
CA GLU A 131 -13.15 1.10 -20.60
C GLU A 131 -12.55 -0.27 -20.29
N LEU A 132 -11.91 -0.92 -21.26
CA LEU A 132 -11.17 -2.16 -21.05
C LEU A 132 -10.05 -1.99 -20.03
N TYR A 133 -9.33 -0.85 -20.08
CA TYR A 133 -8.31 -0.55 -19.09
C TYR A 133 -8.89 -0.38 -17.67
N GLN A 134 -9.98 0.39 -17.50
CA GLN A 134 -10.61 0.54 -16.18
C GLN A 134 -11.16 -0.81 -15.67
N SER A 135 -11.85 -1.55 -16.52
CA SER A 135 -12.39 -2.87 -16.22
C SER A 135 -11.29 -3.84 -15.77
N TRP A 136 -10.17 -3.90 -16.49
CA TRP A 136 -9.01 -4.69 -16.10
C TRP A 136 -8.39 -4.21 -14.79
N LYS A 137 -8.25 -2.89 -14.60
CA LYS A 137 -7.70 -2.32 -13.37
C LYS A 137 -8.54 -2.71 -12.14
N GLU A 138 -9.85 -2.63 -12.25
CA GLU A 138 -10.79 -2.89 -11.14
C GLU A 138 -10.94 -4.38 -10.83
N MET A 139 -10.89 -5.26 -11.83
CA MET A 139 -11.14 -6.70 -11.64
C MET A 139 -9.89 -7.58 -11.58
N LYS A 140 -8.82 -7.18 -12.26
CA LYS A 140 -7.63 -8.04 -12.47
C LYS A 140 -6.40 -7.48 -11.78
N LEU A 141 -6.09 -6.18 -11.96
CA LEU A 141 -4.96 -5.56 -11.26
C LEU A 141 -5.21 -5.48 -9.75
N SER A 142 -6.47 -5.29 -9.34
CA SER A 142 -6.86 -5.23 -7.93
C SER A 142 -6.57 -6.48 -7.11
N LEU A 143 -6.37 -7.64 -7.77
CA LEU A 143 -5.93 -8.89 -7.12
C LEU A 143 -4.56 -8.77 -6.44
N PHE A 144 -3.78 -7.75 -6.81
CA PHE A 144 -2.43 -7.51 -6.32
C PHE A 144 -2.34 -6.30 -5.36
N ASN A 145 -3.47 -5.67 -4.99
CA ASN A 145 -3.46 -4.45 -4.17
C ASN A 145 -2.84 -4.64 -2.78
N ASP A 146 -2.99 -5.82 -2.20
CA ASP A 146 -2.49 -6.22 -0.89
C ASP A 146 -1.20 -7.05 -0.97
N LYS A 147 -0.63 -7.18 -2.17
CA LYS A 147 0.52 -8.04 -2.44
C LYS A 147 1.80 -7.20 -2.48
N SER A 148 2.63 -7.35 -1.44
CA SER A 148 3.95 -6.69 -1.38
C SER A 148 4.86 -7.19 -2.49
N LEU A 149 5.85 -6.38 -2.90
CA LEU A 149 6.90 -6.85 -3.80
C LEU A 149 7.60 -8.10 -3.23
N VAL A 150 8.03 -8.98 -4.13
CA VAL A 150 8.74 -10.21 -3.83
C VAL A 150 10.24 -9.91 -3.80
N TYR A 151 10.95 -10.45 -2.80
CA TYR A 151 12.40 -10.31 -2.75
C TYR A 151 13.06 -10.88 -4.01
N GLN A 152 13.94 -10.09 -4.65
CA GLN A 152 14.48 -10.40 -5.98
C GLN A 152 15.04 -11.81 -6.15
N LYS A 153 15.69 -12.35 -5.10
CA LYS A 153 16.31 -13.69 -5.18
C LYS A 153 15.28 -14.79 -5.37
N MET A 154 14.04 -14.61 -4.93
CA MET A 154 13.00 -15.64 -5.07
C MET A 154 12.62 -15.87 -6.54
N TRP A 155 12.80 -14.87 -7.41
CA TRP A 155 12.60 -15.05 -8.85
C TRP A 155 13.65 -15.97 -9.51
N GLN A 156 14.73 -16.31 -8.80
CA GLN A 156 15.77 -17.24 -9.26
C GLN A 156 15.56 -18.66 -8.71
N ASP A 157 14.58 -18.87 -7.82
CA ASP A 157 14.18 -20.20 -7.41
C ASP A 157 13.65 -20.98 -8.63
N ASN A 158 13.98 -22.27 -8.72
CA ASN A 158 13.66 -23.07 -9.90
C ASN A 158 12.15 -23.23 -10.11
N ASP A 159 11.40 -23.46 -9.04
CA ASP A 159 9.96 -23.70 -9.12
C ASP A 159 9.23 -22.38 -9.42
N VAL A 160 9.63 -21.31 -8.74
CA VAL A 160 9.11 -19.95 -8.99
C VAL A 160 9.40 -19.51 -10.42
N GLY A 161 10.64 -19.68 -10.87
CA GLY A 161 11.10 -19.31 -12.20
C GLY A 161 10.38 -20.10 -13.30
N PHE A 162 10.16 -21.40 -13.09
CA PHE A 162 9.40 -22.24 -14.00
C PHE A 162 7.95 -21.76 -14.14
N LEU A 163 7.22 -21.61 -13.03
CA LEU A 163 5.83 -21.15 -13.06
C LEU A 163 5.71 -19.74 -13.66
N ALA A 164 6.65 -18.84 -13.35
CA ALA A 164 6.68 -17.50 -13.93
C ALA A 164 6.84 -17.52 -15.46
N GLY A 165 7.55 -18.53 -16.00
CA GLY A 165 7.71 -18.73 -17.43
C GLY A 165 6.43 -19.16 -18.15
N GLU A 166 5.54 -19.88 -17.45
CA GLU A 166 4.25 -20.37 -17.99
C GLU A 166 3.08 -19.41 -17.74
N ALA A 167 3.27 -18.40 -16.87
CA ALA A 167 2.23 -17.49 -16.45
C ALA A 167 1.78 -16.52 -17.57
N THR A 168 0.55 -16.70 -18.04
CA THR A 168 -0.06 -15.90 -19.12
C THR A 168 -1.25 -15.04 -18.67
N ALA A 169 -1.88 -15.39 -17.54
CA ALA A 169 -3.05 -14.70 -16.98
C ALA A 169 -2.80 -14.26 -15.53
N GLU A 170 -3.56 -13.27 -15.04
CA GLU A 170 -3.40 -12.76 -13.67
C GLU A 170 -3.63 -13.83 -12.59
N ALA A 171 -4.49 -14.81 -12.86
CA ALA A 171 -4.70 -15.94 -11.96
C ALA A 171 -3.42 -16.80 -11.82
N HIS A 172 -2.76 -17.14 -12.95
CA HIS A 172 -1.49 -17.86 -12.91
C HIS A 172 -0.41 -17.02 -12.21
N TRP A 173 -0.39 -15.71 -12.44
CA TRP A 173 0.52 -14.80 -11.74
C TRP A 173 0.27 -14.72 -10.23
N LEU A 174 -0.97 -14.89 -9.78
CA LEU A 174 -1.29 -14.98 -8.37
C LEU A 174 -0.76 -16.28 -7.74
N GLU A 175 -0.82 -17.40 -8.47
CA GLU A 175 -0.22 -18.67 -8.05
C GLU A 175 1.31 -18.55 -7.93
N VAL A 176 1.95 -17.97 -8.96
CA VAL A 176 3.41 -17.69 -8.96
C VAL A 176 3.78 -16.81 -7.77
N TYR A 177 3.01 -15.75 -7.52
CA TYR A 177 3.23 -14.85 -6.39
C TYR A 177 3.17 -15.60 -5.05
N ASN A 178 2.13 -16.41 -4.85
CA ASN A 178 1.94 -17.15 -3.60
C ASN A 178 3.10 -18.12 -3.36
N LEU A 179 3.57 -18.82 -4.40
CA LEU A 179 4.75 -19.67 -4.30
C LEU A 179 6.00 -18.86 -3.93
N ALA A 180 6.23 -17.73 -4.61
CA ALA A 180 7.40 -16.90 -4.36
C ALA A 180 7.42 -16.34 -2.93
N LYS A 181 6.27 -15.93 -2.38
CA LYS A 181 6.16 -15.50 -0.97
C LYS A 181 6.35 -16.64 0.02
N ALA A 182 5.88 -17.86 -0.30
CA ALA A 182 6.15 -19.03 0.52
C ALA A 182 7.66 -19.32 0.59
N LYS A 183 8.35 -19.27 -0.56
CA LYS A 183 9.82 -19.39 -0.62
C LYS A 183 10.55 -18.26 0.12
N GLU A 184 10.03 -17.05 0.05
CA GLU A 184 10.58 -15.93 0.81
C GLU A 184 10.48 -16.12 2.32
N ALA A 185 9.34 -16.65 2.80
CA ALA A 185 9.15 -16.98 4.20
C ALA A 185 10.06 -18.13 4.64
N GLU A 186 10.15 -19.21 3.86
CA GLU A 186 11.11 -20.31 4.09
C GLU A 186 12.55 -19.78 4.19
N TYR A 187 12.94 -18.89 3.27
CA TYR A 187 14.27 -18.27 3.28
C TYR A 187 14.51 -17.41 4.53
N ALA A 188 13.51 -16.62 4.95
CA ALA A 188 13.60 -15.80 6.16
C ALA A 188 13.76 -16.67 7.42
N GLU A 189 12.98 -17.75 7.54
CA GLU A 189 13.08 -18.70 8.65
C GLU A 189 14.47 -19.37 8.72
N MET A 190 15.02 -19.77 7.57
CA MET A 190 16.35 -20.40 7.49
C MET A 190 17.49 -19.46 7.87
N MET A 191 17.34 -18.16 7.63
CA MET A 191 18.36 -17.16 7.98
C MET A 191 18.23 -16.68 9.44
N GLY A 192 17.15 -17.07 10.15
CA GLY A 192 16.83 -16.65 11.52
C GLY A 192 16.54 -15.14 11.65
N ASP A 193 16.31 -14.67 12.88
CA ASP A 193 16.20 -13.24 13.28
C ASP A 193 17.51 -12.45 13.05
N ALA A 194 18.44 -12.99 12.25
CA ALA A 194 19.39 -12.12 11.56
C ALA A 194 18.54 -11.11 10.80
N PRO A 195 18.83 -9.80 10.90
CA PRO A 195 18.16 -8.86 10.02
C PRO A 195 18.31 -9.46 8.63
N GLY A 196 17.21 -9.58 7.91
CA GLY A 196 17.32 -9.77 6.48
C GLY A 196 18.32 -8.74 5.94
N PRO A 197 18.70 -8.77 4.66
CA PRO A 197 19.52 -7.69 4.10
C PRO A 197 18.97 -6.26 4.36
N PHE A 198 17.77 -6.16 4.93
CA PHE A 198 17.08 -5.00 5.45
C PHE A 198 16.71 -5.25 6.93
N GLY A 199 17.60 -4.92 7.87
CA GLY A 199 17.25 -4.80 9.29
C GLY A 199 16.24 -3.68 9.53
N GLY A 200 15.45 -3.82 10.60
CA GLY A 200 14.28 -2.97 10.92
C GLY A 200 14.58 -1.50 11.22
#